data_AF-A0A7W0JEX3-F1
#
_entry.id   AF-A0A7W0JEX3-F1
#
_cell.length_a   1.000
_cell.length_b   1.000
_cell.length_c   1.000
_cell.angle_alpha   90.00
_cell.angle_beta   90.00
_cell.angle_gamma   90.00
#
_symmetry.space_group_name_H-M   'P 1'
#
loop_
_entity.id
_entity.type
_entity.pdbx_description
1 polymer ?
#
loop_
_entity_poly.entity_id
_entity_poly.type
_entity_poly.pdbx_seq_one_letter_code
_entity_poly.pdbx_strand_id
1 'polypeptide(L)'
;MNKHLLTNKYLLLLLIVLCAPAHALGQDAESGNPANWCRNGAFPGDGTNFRLARVLGAKGARVYFHGDDEGCPSPKCRQKAYVVPGNEVIVSRSFGDWLC
;
A
#
# COMPACT_ATOMS: atom_id res chain seq x y z
N MET A 1 7.42 43.70 -44.61
CA MET A 1 6.94 42.52 -43.85
C MET A 1 8.12 41.86 -43.17
N ASN A 2 8.18 41.97 -41.84
CA ASN A 2 9.39 41.72 -41.06
C ASN A 2 9.51 40.21 -40.73
N LYS A 3 10.19 39.46 -41.60
CA LYS A 3 10.34 37.99 -41.53
C LYS A 3 10.96 37.54 -40.20
N HIS A 4 11.80 38.36 -39.57
CA HIS A 4 12.43 38.09 -38.27
C HIS A 4 11.44 37.95 -37.10
N LEU A 5 10.29 38.64 -37.13
CA LEU A 5 9.28 38.56 -36.07
C LEU A 5 8.46 37.26 -36.14
N LEU A 6 8.28 36.72 -37.36
CA LEU A 6 7.60 35.45 -37.59
C LEU A 6 8.47 34.28 -37.12
N THR A 7 9.77 34.26 -37.47
CA THR A 7 10.69 33.16 -37.09
C THR A 7 10.79 32.99 -35.58
N ASN A 8 10.73 34.08 -34.80
CA ASN A 8 10.78 34.05 -33.34
C ASN A 8 9.51 33.45 -32.71
N LYS A 9 8.32 33.76 -33.27
CA LYS A 9 7.05 33.14 -32.84
C LYS A 9 7.00 31.64 -33.10
N TYR A 10 7.49 31.19 -34.27
CA TYR A 10 7.53 29.77 -34.61
C TYR A 10 8.59 29.01 -33.80
N LEU A 11 9.72 29.65 -33.48
CA LEU A 11 10.75 29.08 -32.61
C LEU A 11 10.25 28.91 -31.16
N LEU A 12 9.51 29.89 -30.63
CA LEU A 12 8.86 29.78 -29.32
C LEU A 12 7.78 28.69 -29.30
N LEU A 13 6.97 28.58 -30.36
CA LEU A 13 5.96 27.52 -30.51
C LEU A 13 6.61 26.12 -30.60
N LEU A 14 7.73 25.98 -31.31
CA LEU A 14 8.50 24.74 -31.39
C LEU A 14 9.08 24.31 -30.03
N LEU A 15 9.59 25.26 -29.23
CA LEU A 15 10.10 24.99 -27.87
C LEU A 15 8.99 24.52 -26.90
N ILE A 16 7.76 25.01 -27.03
CA ILE A 16 6.63 24.59 -26.18
C ILE A 16 6.15 23.19 -26.56
N VAL A 17 6.14 22.85 -27.85
CA VAL A 17 5.74 21.51 -28.35
C VAL A 17 6.78 20.43 -27.97
N LEU A 18 8.07 20.79 -27.91
CA LEU A 18 9.15 19.89 -27.44
C LEU A 18 9.16 19.67 -25.91
N CYS A 19 8.48 20.52 -25.14
CA CYS A 19 8.28 20.38 -23.69
C CYS A 19 6.93 19.73 -23.33
N ALA A 20 6.22 19.13 -24.30
CA ALA A 20 5.07 18.29 -23.98
C ALA A 20 5.53 17.20 -23.01
N PRO A 21 4.94 17.15 -21.81
CA PRO A 21 5.49 16.39 -20.72
C PRO A 21 5.40 14.91 -21.05
N ALA A 22 6.53 14.22 -21.12
CA ALA A 22 6.58 12.77 -20.88
C ALA A 22 6.26 12.43 -19.40
N HIS A 23 5.43 13.25 -18.73
CA HIS A 23 4.91 13.03 -17.39
C HIS A 23 3.49 12.47 -17.49
N ALA A 24 3.31 11.34 -18.17
CA ALA A 24 2.09 10.56 -18.06
C ALA A 24 2.33 9.04 -18.17
N LEU A 25 3.58 8.58 -18.08
CA LEU A 25 3.90 7.20 -17.73
C LEU A 25 4.37 7.18 -16.29
N GLY A 26 3.49 7.57 -15.38
CA GLY A 26 3.83 7.73 -13.99
C GLY A 26 2.64 7.53 -13.10
N GLN A 27 1.77 6.57 -13.42
CA GLN A 27 0.75 6.06 -12.48
C GLN A 27 0.00 4.83 -13.00
N ASP A 28 0.64 3.96 -13.78
CA ASP A 28 0.20 2.56 -13.82
C ASP A 28 0.75 1.86 -12.57
N ALA A 29 0.31 2.31 -11.39
CA ALA A 29 0.38 1.51 -10.19
C ALA A 29 -0.72 0.44 -10.30
N GLU A 30 -0.61 -0.42 -11.30
CA GLU A 30 -1.15 -1.77 -11.19
C GLU A 30 -0.25 -2.51 -10.20
N SER A 31 -0.45 -2.29 -8.91
CA SER A 31 -0.35 -3.35 -7.90
C SER A 31 -0.84 -2.79 -6.57
N GLY A 32 -2.00 -3.25 -6.13
CA GLY A 32 -2.39 -3.10 -4.73
C GLY A 32 -1.31 -3.68 -3.80
N ASN A 33 -1.29 -3.25 -2.54
CA ASN A 33 -0.32 -3.76 -1.57
C ASN A 33 -0.33 -5.32 -1.56
N PRO A 34 0.84 -5.98 -1.52
CA PRO A 34 0.96 -7.43 -1.41
C PRO A 34 -0.01 -8.02 -0.38
N ALA A 35 -0.50 -9.24 -0.64
CA ALA A 35 -1.48 -9.91 0.21
C ALA A 35 -1.04 -10.06 1.67
N ASN A 36 0.26 -10.15 1.90
CA ASN A 36 0.90 -10.28 3.21
C ASN A 36 1.16 -8.95 3.92
N TRP A 37 0.84 -7.80 3.32
CA TRP A 37 1.03 -6.49 3.95
C TRP A 37 -0.19 -6.08 4.76
N CYS A 38 0.01 -5.94 6.08
CA CYS A 38 -0.97 -5.47 7.04
C CYS A 38 -0.66 -4.05 7.59
N ARG A 39 -0.04 -3.17 6.78
CA ARG A 39 0.41 -1.84 7.23
C ARG A 39 -0.71 -1.06 7.88
N ASN A 40 -0.41 -0.37 8.98
CA ASN A 40 -1.38 0.42 9.76
C ASN A 40 -2.20 1.41 8.91
N GLY A 41 -1.69 1.85 7.75
CA GLY A 41 -2.46 2.64 6.77
C GLY A 41 -3.18 1.82 5.69
N ALA A 42 -2.61 0.68 5.28
CA ALA A 42 -3.19 -0.21 4.27
C ALA A 42 -4.36 -1.04 4.83
N PHE A 43 -4.34 -1.38 6.12
CA PHE A 43 -5.41 -2.13 6.75
C PHE A 43 -6.78 -1.44 6.61
N PRO A 44 -6.95 -0.15 7.00
CA PRO A 44 -8.20 0.57 6.78
C PRO A 44 -8.39 1.03 5.33
N GLY A 45 -7.31 1.27 4.58
CA GLY A 45 -7.37 1.81 3.21
C GLY A 45 -7.72 0.79 2.13
N ASP A 46 -7.12 -0.40 2.20
CA ASP A 46 -7.27 -1.46 1.20
C ASP A 46 -8.21 -2.58 1.66
N GLY A 47 -8.56 -2.59 2.95
CA GLY A 47 -9.51 -3.54 3.50
C GLY A 47 -10.90 -3.32 2.92
N THR A 48 -11.45 -4.34 2.26
CA THR A 48 -12.81 -4.29 1.69
C THR A 48 -13.81 -5.13 2.48
N ASN A 49 -13.34 -6.12 3.23
CA ASN A 49 -14.18 -7.12 3.93
C ASN A 49 -13.85 -7.20 5.42
N PHE A 50 -14.09 -6.10 6.14
CA PHE A 50 -13.92 -6.07 7.59
C PHE A 50 -14.93 -6.97 8.29
N ARG A 51 -14.45 -7.76 9.25
CA ARG A 51 -15.25 -8.69 10.03
C ARG A 51 -14.71 -8.79 11.45
N LEU A 52 -15.58 -9.10 12.39
CA LEU A 52 -15.18 -9.45 13.75
C LEU A 52 -14.66 -10.88 13.78
N ALA A 53 -13.53 -11.08 14.45
CA ALA A 53 -12.98 -12.37 14.78
C ALA A 53 -12.72 -12.46 16.29
N ARG A 54 -12.89 -13.66 16.83
CA ARG A 54 -12.54 -13.96 18.23
C ARG A 54 -11.23 -14.73 18.27
N VAL A 55 -10.33 -14.29 19.13
CA VAL A 55 -9.04 -14.95 19.36
C VAL A 55 -9.27 -16.25 20.12
N LEU A 56 -8.81 -17.37 19.57
CA LEU A 56 -8.90 -18.70 20.18
C LEU A 56 -7.55 -19.13 20.77
N GLY A 57 -7.58 -20.01 21.77
CA GLY A 57 -6.38 -20.59 22.38
C GLY A 57 -6.57 -20.97 23.85
N ALA A 58 -5.55 -21.62 24.42
CA ALA A 58 -5.55 -21.99 25.84
C ALA A 58 -5.45 -20.75 26.75
N LYS A 59 -6.01 -20.82 27.97
CA LYS A 59 -5.93 -19.74 28.95
C LYS A 59 -4.47 -19.35 29.22
N GLY A 60 -4.16 -18.06 29.10
CA GLY A 60 -2.80 -17.52 29.30
C GLY A 60 -1.91 -17.56 28.06
N ALA A 61 -2.37 -18.15 26.95
CA ALA A 61 -1.68 -18.05 25.66
C ALA A 61 -1.69 -16.61 25.12
N ARG A 62 -0.73 -16.30 24.25
CA ARG A 62 -0.60 -15.00 23.58
C ARG A 62 -0.50 -15.21 22.07
N VAL A 63 -1.32 -14.46 21.33
CA VAL A 63 -1.25 -14.38 19.87
C VAL A 63 -0.62 -13.04 19.53
N TYR A 64 0.58 -13.07 18.95
CA TYR A 64 1.38 -11.87 18.73
C TYR A 64 1.07 -11.24 17.38
N PHE A 65 1.20 -9.92 17.31
CA PHE A 65 1.27 -9.22 16.03
C PHE A 65 2.63 -9.46 15.38
N HIS A 66 2.67 -9.35 14.06
CA HIS A 66 3.89 -9.48 13.27
C HIS A 66 4.08 -8.22 12.44
N GLY A 67 5.34 -7.87 12.17
CA GLY A 67 5.67 -6.84 11.19
C GLY A 67 5.22 -7.25 9.79
N ASP A 68 5.33 -6.30 8.87
CA ASP A 68 4.86 -6.39 7.48
C ASP A 68 5.95 -5.96 6.48
N ASP A 69 7.19 -5.85 6.94
CA ASP A 69 8.36 -5.64 6.09
C ASP A 69 8.61 -6.87 5.19
N GLU A 70 9.63 -6.79 4.32
CA GLU A 70 10.01 -7.90 3.46
C GLU A 70 10.31 -9.18 4.25
N GLY A 71 9.74 -10.30 3.81
CA GLY A 71 9.86 -11.60 4.49
C GLY A 71 8.92 -11.79 5.69
N CYS A 72 8.03 -10.84 5.94
CA CYS A 72 6.96 -10.97 6.94
C CYS A 72 5.59 -11.22 6.27
N PRO A 73 4.62 -11.86 6.96
CA PRO A 73 4.69 -12.34 8.34
C PRO A 73 5.51 -13.63 8.48
N SER A 74 6.36 -13.68 9.51
CA SER A 74 7.11 -14.88 9.93
C SER A 74 7.44 -14.80 11.42
N PRO A 75 7.84 -15.91 12.08
CA PRO A 75 8.23 -15.89 13.49
C PRO A 75 9.32 -14.87 13.85
N LYS A 76 10.20 -14.53 12.89
CA LYS A 76 11.26 -13.52 13.06
C LYS A 76 10.71 -12.09 13.16
N CYS A 77 9.53 -11.84 12.59
CA CYS A 77 8.89 -10.54 12.58
C CYS A 77 7.96 -10.31 13.78
N ARG A 78 8.04 -11.13 14.83
CA ARG A 78 7.14 -11.03 16.00
C ARG A 78 7.32 -9.70 16.71
N GLN A 79 6.21 -8.99 16.91
CA GLN A 79 6.16 -7.76 17.70
C GLN A 79 5.91 -8.03 19.18
N LYS A 80 6.14 -7.02 20.02
CA LYS A 80 5.85 -7.11 21.45
C LYS A 80 4.36 -7.12 21.76
N ALA A 81 3.55 -6.49 20.91
CA ALA A 81 2.10 -6.43 21.06
C ALA A 81 1.48 -7.81 20.80
N TYR A 82 0.44 -8.13 21.58
CA TYR A 82 -0.30 -9.38 21.46
C TYR A 82 -1.75 -9.20 21.92
N VAL A 83 -2.57 -10.15 21.51
CA VAL A 83 -3.93 -10.36 22.01
C VAL A 83 -4.00 -11.71 22.73
N VAL A 84 -5.02 -11.89 23.57
CA VAL A 84 -5.21 -13.11 24.35
C VAL A 84 -6.54 -13.79 23.98
N PRO A 85 -6.67 -15.11 24.21
CA PRO A 85 -7.92 -15.82 23.93
C PRO A 85 -9.14 -15.18 24.58
N GLY A 86 -10.23 -15.09 23.81
CA GLY A 86 -11.47 -14.42 24.19
C GLY A 86 -11.56 -12.94 23.76
N ASN A 87 -10.44 -12.30 23.38
CA ASN A 87 -10.50 -10.97 22.77
C ASN A 87 -11.21 -11.02 21.41
N GLU A 88 -11.88 -9.92 21.08
CA GLU A 88 -12.47 -9.69 19.76
C GLU A 88 -11.64 -8.65 19.02
N VAL A 89 -11.34 -8.94 17.75
CA VAL A 89 -10.54 -8.11 16.86
C VAL A 89 -11.27 -7.92 15.55
N ILE A 90 -10.99 -6.81 14.85
CA ILE A 90 -11.45 -6.60 13.48
C ILE A 90 -10.35 -7.10 12.55
N VAL A 91 -10.72 -7.89 11.56
CA VAL A 91 -9.82 -8.41 10.52
C VAL A 91 -10.40 -8.14 9.13
N SER A 92 -9.56 -8.08 8.10
CA SER A 92 -9.91 -7.79 6.69
C SER A 92 -9.30 -8.78 5.67
N ARG A 93 -7.98 -8.99 5.60
CA ARG A 93 -7.33 -9.83 4.59
C ARG A 93 -6.73 -11.08 5.23
N SER A 94 -6.77 -12.20 4.53
CA SER A 94 -6.09 -13.43 4.95
C SER A 94 -4.93 -13.74 4.02
N PHE A 95 -3.81 -14.18 4.60
CA PHE A 95 -2.64 -14.65 3.86
C PHE A 95 -2.08 -15.90 4.55
N GLY A 96 -2.34 -17.08 3.98
CA GLY A 96 -2.03 -18.34 4.66
C GLY A 96 -2.72 -18.41 6.03
N ASP A 97 -1.94 -18.70 7.07
CA ASP A 97 -2.40 -18.76 8.47
C ASP A 97 -2.46 -17.38 9.15
N TRP A 98 -2.22 -16.31 8.40
CA TRP A 98 -2.12 -14.94 8.92
C TRP A 98 -3.35 -14.13 8.55
N LEU A 99 -3.70 -13.21 9.44
CA LEU A 99 -4.78 -12.25 9.25
C LEU A 99 -4.20 -10.85 9.40
N CYS A 100 -4.52 -10.01 8.41
CA CYS A 100 -4.80 -8.61 8.66
C CYS A 100 -6.30 -8.56 8.98
#